data_AF-A0A4R0RRK9-F1
#
_entry.id   AF-A0A4R0RRK9-F1
#
_cell.length_a   1.000
_cell.length_b   1.000
_cell.length_c   1.000
_cell.angle_alpha   90.00
_cell.angle_beta   90.00
_cell.angle_gamma   90.00
#
_symmetry.space_group_name_H-M   'P 1'
#
loop_
_entity.id
_entity.type
_entity.pdbx_description
1 polymer ?
#
loop_
_entity_poly.entity_id
_entity_poly.type
_entity_poly.pdbx_seq_one_letter_code
_entity_poly.pdbx_strand_id
1 'polypeptide(L)'
;MAPTLRELLQEPFGPYADDEVLAETLKSTRTKMLGLHQVRLTCRGESTGLTKCEASQPEFNTGNHRVHVEGVLVIRKLGWLSPEGLQIIQRDLQARDRTLSSLTLRTLYGGTNTMKAQGLKIRIKAVKNMAAVFLHSSSVLYGLLVKTETRYRSFEVLSMDTVTYKLSYKYLSRYRTLRVLKDIVRYDKENSEEPTPQILRNPRWFAAMYLRMLRRLEKDAVAVHLSSDTDNDSGSEDEDESHTIRPRIVRPLHHQTIPEVLVMLAKHVEWLVDDQKRRRKHGDRYFDVDVWERWIWTVKNARRRTRGDEDALLALFAEEEENREEEEHQSDVDPVPARSGLGKRKSTPAETVRSSTAFSAGDSGRSRSPSPFLSYMDSPPRVDSPFYPPPQDFDDDAPRHEYDSDFSPPSESGWEDSDASLPSRPPTPPPRDLLQRIPPVILHKPDLPKSFKWECPVDHCTYTLDLLRPNDDDWRDVPRYGKREFAKLKWKLKDGWVEQYFHRRVANHWKEHLDSQSIAILTNEDLVKFEWAEGTPQHSRARIRSQTQIVKPEQDH
;
A
#
# COMPACT_ATOMS: atom_id res chain seq x y z
N MET A 1 29.08 -19.38 33.04
CA MET A 1 29.30 -20.22 31.85
C MET A 1 29.85 -19.33 30.75
N ALA A 2 30.79 -19.80 29.93
CA ALA A 2 31.25 -19.02 28.78
C ALA A 2 30.10 -18.94 27.75
N PRO A 3 29.86 -17.78 27.12
CA PRO A 3 28.81 -17.64 26.13
C PRO A 3 29.08 -18.60 24.97
N THR A 4 28.02 -19.18 24.41
CA THR A 4 28.19 -20.05 23.25
C THR A 4 28.62 -19.22 22.03
N LEU A 5 29.33 -19.83 21.06
CA LEU A 5 29.69 -19.15 19.81
C LEU A 5 28.46 -18.53 19.12
N ARG A 6 27.31 -19.19 19.22
CA ARG A 6 26.04 -18.69 18.69
C ARG A 6 25.61 -17.38 19.35
N GLU A 7 25.67 -17.30 20.68
CA GLU A 7 25.37 -16.07 21.43
C GLU A 7 26.32 -14.94 21.06
N LEU A 8 27.62 -15.24 20.94
CA LEU A 8 28.64 -14.25 20.54
C LEU A 8 28.39 -13.66 19.15
N LEU A 9 27.88 -14.46 18.21
CA LEU A 9 27.54 -14.02 16.84
C LEU A 9 26.17 -13.33 16.76
N GLN A 10 25.28 -13.57 17.72
CA GLN A 10 23.99 -12.89 17.79
C GLN A 10 24.15 -11.41 18.19
N GLU A 11 25.14 -11.09 19.01
CA GLU A 11 25.47 -9.72 19.37
C GLU A 11 26.24 -9.02 18.23
N PRO A 12 25.77 -7.88 17.70
CA PRO A 12 26.44 -7.21 16.61
C PRO A 12 27.83 -6.66 17.02
N PHE A 13 28.82 -6.82 16.14
CA PHE A 13 30.16 -6.24 16.29
C PHE A 13 30.17 -4.72 15.99
N GLY A 14 31.05 -3.92 16.60
CA GLY A 14 31.16 -2.47 16.34
C GLY A 14 30.59 -1.58 17.45
N PRO A 15 30.29 -0.29 17.17
CA PRO A 15 30.07 0.30 15.85
C PRO A 15 31.36 0.59 15.06
N TYR A 16 31.31 0.40 13.73
CA TYR A 16 32.40 0.73 12.81
C TYR A 16 31.99 1.76 11.77
N ALA A 17 32.92 2.56 11.25
CA ALA A 17 32.65 3.41 10.09
C ALA A 17 32.39 2.55 8.83
N ASP A 18 31.41 2.92 8.02
CA ASP A 18 30.98 2.10 6.87
C ASP A 18 32.04 1.98 5.78
N ASP A 19 32.91 2.97 5.63
CA ASP A 19 34.01 3.00 4.67
C ASP A 19 35.27 2.27 5.13
N GLU A 20 35.47 2.16 6.45
CA GLU A 20 36.57 1.39 7.02
C GLU A 20 36.32 -0.12 6.90
N VAL A 21 35.10 -0.56 7.22
CA VAL A 21 34.80 -2.00 7.39
C VAL A 21 34.25 -2.67 6.13
N LEU A 22 33.56 -1.93 5.26
CA LEU A 22 32.91 -2.50 4.07
C LEU A 22 33.76 -2.32 2.81
N ALA A 23 33.85 -3.37 2.01
CA ALA A 23 34.55 -3.35 0.73
C ALA A 23 33.99 -2.28 -0.22
N GLU A 24 34.85 -1.56 -0.92
CA GLU A 24 34.45 -0.50 -1.86
C GLU A 24 33.54 -1.00 -2.99
N THR A 25 33.72 -2.26 -3.39
CA THR A 25 32.93 -2.94 -4.42
C THR A 25 31.51 -3.27 -3.96
N LEU A 26 31.25 -3.29 -2.65
CA LEU A 26 29.92 -3.54 -2.11
C LEU A 26 29.04 -2.33 -2.41
N LYS A 27 28.23 -2.38 -3.47
CA LYS A 27 27.26 -1.31 -3.77
C LYS A 27 25.88 -1.94 -3.86
N SER A 28 24.87 -1.23 -3.37
CA SER A 28 23.50 -1.68 -3.58
C SER A 28 23.14 -1.57 -5.05
N THR A 29 22.58 -2.65 -5.56
CA THR A 29 22.00 -2.70 -6.89
C THR A 29 20.49 -2.71 -6.77
N ARG A 30 19.78 -2.45 -7.87
CA ARG A 30 18.32 -2.51 -7.90
C ARG A 30 17.76 -3.87 -7.48
N THR A 31 18.52 -4.95 -7.70
CA THR A 31 18.12 -6.32 -7.36
C THR A 31 18.67 -6.80 -6.01
N LYS A 32 19.69 -6.13 -5.47
CA LYS A 32 20.36 -6.51 -4.22
C LYS A 32 20.63 -5.25 -3.40
N MET A 33 19.63 -4.86 -2.62
CA MET A 33 19.75 -3.79 -1.64
C MET A 33 20.42 -4.30 -0.37
N LEU A 34 21.22 -3.44 0.27
CA LEU A 34 21.79 -3.73 1.58
C LEU A 34 20.75 -3.38 2.64
N GLY A 35 20.36 -4.35 3.46
CA GLY A 35 19.38 -4.16 4.53
C GLY A 35 20.03 -3.76 5.84
N LEU A 36 19.51 -2.72 6.51
CA LEU A 36 19.89 -2.34 7.87
C LEU A 36 18.75 -2.63 8.84
N HIS A 37 19.09 -3.25 9.96
CA HIS A 37 18.21 -3.48 11.10
C HIS A 37 18.53 -2.50 12.23
N GLN A 38 17.56 -2.27 13.11
CA GLN A 38 17.70 -1.43 14.30
C GLN A 38 18.32 -0.06 14.00
N VAL A 39 17.88 0.57 12.89
CA VAL A 39 18.46 1.84 12.46
C VAL A 39 18.17 2.93 13.46
N ARG A 40 19.24 3.57 13.94
CA ARG A 40 19.22 4.74 14.81
C ARG A 40 19.73 5.96 14.04
N LEU A 41 19.04 7.08 14.20
CA LEU A 41 19.48 8.37 13.67
C LEU A 41 19.93 9.25 14.82
N THR A 42 21.10 9.86 14.70
CA THR A 42 21.58 10.84 15.69
C THR A 42 22.01 12.15 15.03
N CYS A 43 21.80 13.25 15.73
CA CYS A 43 22.22 14.59 15.32
C CYS A 43 22.70 15.31 16.57
N ARG A 44 23.90 15.93 16.54
CA ARG A 44 24.53 16.53 17.73
C ARG A 44 24.71 15.57 18.92
N GLY A 45 24.88 14.28 18.65
CA GLY A 45 24.98 13.24 19.68
C GLY A 45 23.65 12.78 20.27
N GLU A 46 22.54 13.46 19.98
CA GLU A 46 21.21 13.10 20.46
C GLU A 46 20.45 12.25 19.44
N SER A 47 19.55 11.39 19.92
CA SER A 47 18.62 10.65 19.06
C SER A 47 17.69 11.62 18.31
N THR A 48 17.58 11.43 17.00
CA THR A 48 16.71 12.22 16.14
C THR A 48 15.81 11.31 15.30
N GLY A 49 14.90 11.91 14.55
CA GLY A 49 14.02 11.20 13.63
C GLY A 49 13.86 11.95 12.31
N LEU A 50 13.35 11.26 11.30
CA LEU A 50 13.14 11.79 9.96
C LEU A 50 12.26 13.04 9.97
N THR A 51 11.34 13.17 10.93
CA THR A 51 10.50 14.37 11.11
C THR A 51 11.33 15.64 11.35
N LYS A 52 12.41 15.54 12.13
CA LYS A 52 13.26 16.69 12.49
C LYS A 52 14.47 16.85 11.58
N CYS A 53 14.89 15.79 10.88
CA CYS A 53 16.15 15.78 10.12
C CYS A 53 16.00 15.84 8.60
N GLU A 54 14.78 15.77 8.07
CA GLU A 54 14.52 15.90 6.64
C GLU A 54 14.07 17.31 6.27
N ALA A 55 14.79 17.96 5.34
CA ALA A 55 14.51 19.33 4.91
C ALA A 55 13.13 19.51 4.24
N SER A 56 12.46 18.42 3.86
CA SER A 56 11.08 18.46 3.33
C SER A 56 10.01 18.59 4.42
N GLN A 57 10.39 18.53 5.69
CA GLN A 57 9.49 18.58 6.83
C GLN A 57 9.43 19.99 7.44
N PRO A 58 8.25 20.44 7.89
CA PRO A 58 8.11 21.74 8.55
C PRO A 58 8.82 21.77 9.92
N GLU A 59 8.97 20.62 10.57
CA GLU A 59 9.71 20.50 11.84
C GLU A 59 11.23 20.35 11.66
N PHE A 60 11.75 20.55 10.44
CA PHE A 60 13.17 20.44 10.14
C PHE A 60 13.99 21.37 11.04
N ASN A 61 14.89 20.81 11.84
CA ASN A 61 15.72 21.54 12.78
C ASN A 61 17.05 20.83 13.03
N THR A 62 17.84 20.61 11.99
CA THR A 62 19.23 20.15 12.13
C THR A 62 20.24 21.28 12.08
N GLY A 63 19.83 22.48 11.64
CA GLY A 63 20.78 23.50 11.21
C GLY A 63 21.77 22.93 10.20
N ASN A 64 23.06 23.21 10.40
CA ASN A 64 24.16 22.70 9.58
C ASN A 64 24.78 21.40 10.10
N HIS A 65 24.16 20.74 11.08
CA HIS A 65 24.73 19.53 11.69
C HIS A 65 24.49 18.31 10.83
N ARG A 66 25.53 17.46 10.75
CA ARG A 66 25.47 16.17 10.06
C ARG A 66 24.60 15.20 10.83
N VAL A 67 23.76 14.45 10.10
CA VAL A 67 22.92 13.39 10.65
C VAL A 67 23.69 12.08 10.52
N HIS A 68 23.96 11.41 11.63
CA HIS A 68 24.58 10.11 11.64
C HIS A 68 23.51 9.02 11.58
N VAL A 69 23.80 7.97 10.82
CA VAL A 69 22.99 6.77 10.68
C VAL A 69 23.79 5.63 11.25
N GLU A 70 23.23 4.94 12.23
CA GLU A 70 23.78 3.72 12.80
C GLU A 70 22.80 2.58 12.57
N GLY A 71 23.27 1.39 12.23
CA GLY A 71 22.39 0.25 12.00
C GLY A 71 23.15 -1.07 11.93
N VAL A 72 22.44 -2.18 12.15
CA VAL A 72 23.00 -3.53 12.09
C VAL A 72 22.86 -4.08 10.66
N LEU A 73 23.98 -4.40 10.05
CA LEU A 73 24.10 -5.07 8.76
C LEU A 73 24.48 -6.53 8.97
N VAL A 74 23.77 -7.45 8.32
CA VAL A 74 24.10 -8.89 8.32
C VAL A 74 25.03 -9.20 7.16
N ILE A 75 26.28 -9.52 7.45
CA ILE A 75 27.28 -9.90 6.46
C ILE A 75 27.08 -11.36 6.07
N ARG A 76 26.60 -11.60 4.85
CA ARG A 76 26.39 -12.96 4.32
C ARG A 76 27.61 -13.50 3.57
N LYS A 77 28.53 -12.63 3.15
CA LYS A 77 29.73 -13.00 2.40
C LYS A 77 30.92 -12.21 2.91
N LEU A 78 32.02 -12.89 3.19
CA LEU A 78 33.26 -12.22 3.63
C LEU A 78 33.78 -11.20 2.62
N GLY A 79 33.53 -11.39 1.32
CA GLY A 79 33.88 -10.42 0.29
C GLY A 79 33.12 -9.08 0.37
N TRP A 80 32.16 -8.94 1.30
CA TRP A 80 31.52 -7.65 1.61
C TRP A 80 32.37 -6.79 2.54
N LEU A 81 33.33 -7.39 3.25
CA LEU A 81 34.24 -6.71 4.16
C LEU A 81 35.51 -6.29 3.42
N SER A 82 36.06 -5.14 3.77
CA SER A 82 37.41 -4.74 3.34
C SER A 82 38.46 -5.67 3.98
N PRO A 83 39.68 -5.76 3.42
CA PRO A 83 40.78 -6.47 4.05
C PRO A 83 41.06 -5.99 5.49
N GLU A 84 40.98 -4.68 5.71
CA GLU A 84 41.15 -4.02 7.01
C GLU A 84 39.98 -4.36 7.95
N GLY A 85 38.74 -4.28 7.44
CA GLY A 85 37.53 -4.63 8.18
C GLY A 85 37.53 -6.09 8.65
N LEU A 86 38.02 -7.01 7.83
CA LEU A 86 38.21 -8.42 8.22
C LEU A 86 39.16 -8.54 9.43
N GLN A 87 40.27 -7.80 9.44
CA GLN A 87 41.23 -7.83 10.54
C GLN A 87 40.65 -7.20 11.81
N ILE A 88 39.90 -6.10 11.68
CA ILE A 88 39.24 -5.42 12.79
C ILE A 88 38.23 -6.36 13.45
N ILE A 89 37.31 -6.93 12.66
CA ILE A 89 36.27 -7.81 13.21
C ILE A 89 36.87 -9.12 13.75
N GLN A 90 37.93 -9.65 13.13
CA GLN A 90 38.65 -10.81 13.66
C GLN A 90 39.26 -10.52 15.04
N ARG A 91 39.85 -9.34 15.22
CA ARG A 91 40.42 -8.92 16.50
C ARG A 91 39.32 -8.79 17.56
N ASP A 92 38.19 -8.20 17.20
CA ASP A 92 37.05 -8.06 18.12
C ASP A 92 36.43 -9.41 18.49
N LEU A 93 36.35 -10.36 17.55
CA LEU A 93 35.93 -11.73 17.83
C LEU A 93 36.85 -12.41 18.86
N GLN A 94 38.16 -12.28 18.69
CA GLN A 94 39.15 -12.82 19.63
C GLN A 94 39.16 -12.10 20.98
N ALA A 95 38.82 -10.80 20.99
CA ALA A 95 38.71 -10.01 22.21
C ALA A 95 37.48 -10.40 23.04
N ARG A 96 36.35 -10.72 22.38
CA ARG A 96 35.13 -11.19 23.05
C ARG A 96 35.32 -12.54 23.72
N ASP A 97 36.10 -13.44 23.12
CA ASP A 97 36.42 -14.74 23.72
C ASP A 97 37.85 -15.18 23.42
N ARG A 98 38.69 -15.16 24.45
CA ARG A 98 40.11 -15.57 24.36
C ARG A 98 40.28 -17.04 24.02
N THR A 99 39.30 -17.89 24.36
CA THR A 99 39.36 -19.33 24.05
C THR A 99 39.23 -19.59 22.55
N LEU A 100 38.64 -18.65 21.81
CA LEU A 100 38.48 -18.69 20.35
C LEU A 100 39.69 -18.10 19.60
N SER A 101 40.87 -18.03 20.22
CA SER A 101 42.08 -17.49 19.58
C SER A 101 42.45 -18.20 18.26
N SER A 102 42.13 -19.49 18.13
CA SER A 102 42.32 -20.27 16.90
C SER A 102 41.20 -20.11 15.87
N LEU A 103 40.03 -19.59 16.27
CA LEU A 103 38.89 -19.43 15.39
C LEU A 103 39.08 -18.19 14.51
N THR A 104 39.08 -18.40 13.20
CA THR A 104 39.11 -17.31 12.21
C THR A 104 37.75 -17.10 11.56
N LEU A 105 37.46 -15.88 11.12
CA LEU A 105 36.28 -15.57 10.31
C LEU A 105 36.26 -16.42 9.03
N ARG A 106 37.44 -16.72 8.46
CA ARG A 106 37.57 -17.61 7.30
C ARG A 106 37.14 -19.03 7.63
N THR A 107 37.52 -19.58 8.78
CA THR A 107 37.05 -20.90 9.23
C THR A 107 35.54 -20.90 9.50
N LEU A 108 35.01 -19.81 10.06
CA LEU A 108 33.59 -19.64 10.36
C LEU A 108 32.71 -19.63 9.10
N TYR A 109 33.17 -18.99 8.02
CA TYR A 109 32.46 -18.95 6.72
C TYR A 109 32.87 -20.06 5.74
N GLY A 110 34.02 -20.69 5.94
CA GLY A 110 34.62 -21.65 5.02
C GLY A 110 34.08 -23.07 5.19
N GLY A 111 33.86 -23.51 6.44
CA GLY A 111 33.43 -24.88 6.73
C GLY A 111 32.06 -25.21 6.14
N THR A 112 31.77 -26.50 5.91
CA THR A 112 30.43 -27.03 5.58
C THR A 112 29.38 -26.82 6.68
N ASN A 113 29.70 -25.99 7.68
CA ASN A 113 28.83 -25.70 8.81
C ASN A 113 27.57 -24.96 8.35
N THR A 114 26.45 -25.46 8.87
CA THR A 114 25.11 -24.85 8.85
C THR A 114 25.09 -23.41 9.37
N MET A 115 26.14 -22.98 10.09
CA MET A 115 26.30 -21.61 10.58
C MET A 115 26.47 -20.53 9.49
N LYS A 116 26.70 -20.89 8.21
CA LYS A 116 26.69 -19.90 7.12
C LYS A 116 25.35 -19.18 6.98
N ALA A 117 24.25 -19.80 7.41
CA ALA A 117 22.91 -19.24 7.28
C ALA A 117 22.71 -17.97 8.12
N GLN A 118 23.23 -17.94 9.36
CA GLN A 118 22.98 -16.83 10.31
C GLN A 118 23.69 -15.52 9.95
N GLY A 119 24.83 -15.61 9.22
CA GLY A 119 25.65 -14.46 8.88
C GLY A 119 26.28 -13.75 10.10
N LEU A 120 27.19 -12.82 9.84
CA LEU A 120 27.87 -12.03 10.87
C LEU A 120 27.18 -10.68 11.01
N LYS A 121 26.68 -10.37 12.21
CA LYS A 121 26.02 -9.08 12.48
C LYS A 121 27.07 -8.04 12.82
N ILE A 122 27.11 -6.96 12.04
CA ILE A 122 27.98 -5.82 12.33
C ILE A 122 27.14 -4.55 12.43
N ARG A 123 27.49 -3.67 13.34
CA ARG A 123 26.89 -2.36 13.52
C ARG A 123 27.75 -1.35 12.78
N ILE A 124 27.17 -0.74 11.75
CA ILE A 124 27.83 0.29 10.95
C ILE A 124 27.33 1.66 11.36
N LYS A 125 28.22 2.65 11.26
CA LYS A 125 27.95 4.07 11.48
C LYS A 125 28.40 4.83 10.24
N ALA A 126 27.54 5.71 9.75
CA ALA A 126 27.80 6.53 8.57
C ALA A 126 27.16 7.91 8.71
N VAL A 127 27.53 8.85 7.85
CA VAL A 127 26.84 10.15 7.73
C VAL A 127 25.80 10.06 6.62
N LYS A 128 24.59 10.57 6.86
CA LYS A 128 23.53 10.67 5.86
C LYS A 128 23.84 11.79 4.86
N ASN A 129 23.70 11.50 3.58
CA ASN A 129 24.01 12.44 2.48
C ASN A 129 22.75 13.09 1.89
N MET A 130 21.77 12.25 1.56
CA MET A 130 20.56 12.67 0.84
C MET A 130 19.33 12.58 1.74
N ALA A 131 18.24 13.20 1.29
CA ALA A 131 16.93 12.98 1.89
C ALA A 131 16.56 11.48 1.85
N ALA A 132 16.00 10.96 2.93
CA ALA A 132 15.49 9.60 2.93
C ALA A 132 14.33 9.47 1.93
N VAL A 133 14.16 8.28 1.36
CA VAL A 133 13.08 8.01 0.40
C VAL A 133 12.23 6.87 0.92
N PHE A 134 10.97 7.14 1.24
CA PHE A 134 10.04 6.13 1.78
C PHE A 134 8.92 5.87 0.77
N LEU A 135 8.68 4.61 0.37
CA LEU A 135 7.58 4.20 -0.56
C LEU A 135 7.57 4.82 -1.97
N HIS A 136 8.60 5.61 -2.31
CA HIS A 136 8.72 6.32 -3.59
C HIS A 136 9.91 5.87 -4.43
N SER A 137 10.79 5.02 -3.90
CA SER A 137 11.97 4.52 -4.62
C SER A 137 11.60 3.35 -5.54
N SER A 138 12.16 3.33 -6.75
CA SER A 138 12.07 2.16 -7.65
C SER A 138 12.96 0.99 -7.21
N SER A 139 13.93 1.25 -6.33
CA SER A 139 14.83 0.22 -5.79
C SER A 139 14.28 -0.43 -4.52
N VAL A 140 13.45 0.30 -3.77
CA VAL A 140 12.82 -0.14 -2.52
C VAL A 140 11.36 0.30 -2.57
N LEU A 141 10.51 -0.54 -3.17
CA LEU A 141 9.12 -0.19 -3.50
C LEU A 141 8.25 0.04 -2.26
N TYR A 142 8.50 -0.73 -1.19
CA TYR A 142 7.66 -0.79 0.01
C TYR A 142 8.42 -0.46 1.30
N GLY A 143 9.60 0.13 1.18
CA GLY A 143 10.50 0.37 2.31
C GLY A 143 11.06 1.78 2.34
N LEU A 144 11.95 1.98 3.29
CA LEU A 144 12.66 3.23 3.54
C LEU A 144 14.11 3.08 3.03
N LEU A 145 14.54 4.00 2.19
CA LEU A 145 15.88 4.06 1.63
C LEU A 145 16.64 5.22 2.26
N VAL A 146 17.83 4.93 2.79
CA VAL A 146 18.78 5.92 3.29
C VAL A 146 20.05 5.87 2.46
N LYS A 147 20.66 7.03 2.20
CA LYS A 147 21.94 7.11 1.46
C LYS A 147 23.00 7.76 2.32
N THR A 148 24.19 7.17 2.33
CA THR A 148 25.34 7.66 3.10
C THR A 148 26.23 8.56 2.26
N GLU A 149 26.98 9.43 2.94
CA GLU A 149 27.92 10.40 2.34
C GLU A 149 29.13 9.66 1.80
N THR A 150 29.68 8.78 2.63
CA THR A 150 30.82 7.98 2.29
C THR A 150 30.45 6.91 1.26
N ARG A 151 31.16 6.93 0.12
CA ARG A 151 30.99 5.98 -1.00
C ARG A 151 29.57 5.92 -1.61
N TYR A 152 28.67 6.84 -1.25
CA TYR A 152 27.29 6.93 -1.74
C TYR A 152 26.50 5.60 -1.61
N ARG A 153 26.73 4.85 -0.55
CA ARG A 153 26.01 3.58 -0.33
C ARG A 153 24.54 3.87 -0.08
N SER A 154 23.68 2.95 -0.54
CA SER A 154 22.24 3.03 -0.35
C SER A 154 21.81 1.87 0.53
N PHE A 155 21.04 2.11 1.56
CA PHE A 155 20.58 1.08 2.50
C PHE A 155 19.07 1.07 2.56
N GLU A 156 18.48 -0.11 2.45
CA GLU A 156 17.09 -0.35 2.82
C GLU A 156 17.01 -0.50 4.34
N VAL A 157 16.15 0.28 4.98
CA VAL A 157 15.89 0.19 6.42
C VAL A 157 14.82 -0.87 6.64
N LEU A 158 15.24 -2.03 7.11
CA LEU A 158 14.38 -3.18 7.42
C LEU A 158 13.71 -3.04 8.78
N SER A 159 14.43 -2.49 9.76
CA SER A 159 13.86 -2.12 11.06
C SER A 159 14.54 -0.88 11.63
N MET A 160 13.82 -0.16 12.49
CA MET A 160 14.25 1.08 13.09
C MET A 160 14.27 0.94 14.62
N ASP A 161 15.23 1.57 15.27
CA ASP A 161 15.27 1.72 16.72
C ASP A 161 13.98 2.40 17.22
N THR A 162 13.43 1.95 18.35
CA THR A 162 12.12 2.38 18.85
C THR A 162 12.03 3.89 19.06
N VAL A 163 13.10 4.52 19.58
CA VAL A 163 13.12 5.98 19.81
C VAL A 163 13.16 6.71 18.47
N THR A 164 14.03 6.26 17.56
CA THR A 164 14.12 6.81 16.20
C THR A 164 12.80 6.67 15.44
N TYR A 165 12.10 5.55 15.60
CA TYR A 165 10.79 5.30 14.99
C TYR A 165 9.73 6.27 15.52
N LYS A 166 9.63 6.42 16.85
CA LYS A 166 8.72 7.39 17.48
C LYS A 166 8.99 8.81 16.97
N LEU A 167 10.26 9.23 16.91
CA LEU A 167 10.65 10.55 16.39
C LEU A 167 10.41 10.70 14.87
N SER A 168 10.35 9.59 14.13
CA SER A 168 10.10 9.56 12.68
C SER A 168 8.63 9.34 12.32
N TYR A 169 7.74 9.15 13.30
CA TYR A 169 6.35 8.74 13.07
C TYR A 169 5.59 9.67 12.13
N LYS A 170 5.69 11.00 12.33
CA LYS A 170 5.01 11.99 11.47
C LYS A 170 5.49 11.93 10.03
N TYR A 171 6.80 11.88 9.81
CA TYR A 171 7.38 11.70 8.47
C TYR A 171 6.84 10.43 7.79
N LEU A 172 6.89 9.29 8.47
CA LEU A 172 6.44 8.02 7.90
C LEU A 172 4.93 8.04 7.59
N SER A 173 4.13 8.64 8.48
CA SER A 173 2.68 8.77 8.30
C SER A 173 2.34 9.66 7.10
N ARG A 174 2.98 10.83 6.96
CA ARG A 174 2.83 11.75 5.81
C ARG A 174 3.09 11.07 4.47
N TYR A 175 4.21 10.37 4.35
CA TYR A 175 4.58 9.69 3.11
C TYR A 175 3.73 8.45 2.83
N ARG A 176 3.20 7.75 3.85
CA ARG A 176 2.15 6.72 3.65
C ARG A 176 0.89 7.33 3.06
N THR A 177 0.40 8.43 3.62
CA THR A 177 -0.78 9.12 3.09
C THR A 177 -0.54 9.63 1.66
N LEU A 178 0.62 10.23 1.38
CA LEU A 178 0.99 10.65 0.03
C LEU A 178 1.03 9.47 -0.97
N ARG A 179 1.56 8.32 -0.54
CA ARG A 179 1.59 7.11 -1.35
C ARG A 179 0.17 6.63 -1.66
N VAL A 180 -0.73 6.64 -0.68
CA VAL A 180 -2.15 6.29 -0.87
C VAL A 180 -2.80 7.20 -1.91
N LEU A 181 -2.62 8.53 -1.83
CA LEU A 181 -3.14 9.47 -2.84
C LEU A 181 -2.62 9.16 -4.25
N LYS A 182 -1.32 8.85 -4.36
CA LYS A 182 -0.70 8.47 -5.63
C LYS A 182 -1.30 7.17 -6.18
N ASP A 183 -1.48 6.18 -5.32
CA ASP A 183 -2.04 4.87 -5.70
C ASP A 183 -3.51 5.01 -6.14
N ILE A 184 -4.31 5.85 -5.46
CA ILE A 184 -5.68 6.19 -5.87
C ILE A 184 -5.72 6.85 -7.25
N VAL A 185 -4.87 7.86 -7.50
CA VAL A 185 -4.81 8.52 -8.81
C VAL A 185 -4.37 7.57 -9.90
N ARG A 186 -3.42 6.66 -9.60
CA ARG A 186 -3.02 5.61 -10.54
C ARG A 186 -4.19 4.66 -10.82
N TYR A 187 -4.88 4.22 -9.78
CA TYR A 187 -6.03 3.34 -9.89
C TYR A 187 -7.15 3.95 -10.76
N ASP A 188 -7.51 5.21 -10.53
CA ASP A 188 -8.48 5.95 -11.36
C ASP A 188 -8.05 6.00 -12.83
N LYS A 189 -6.78 6.31 -13.10
CA LYS A 189 -6.23 6.32 -14.47
C LYS A 189 -6.26 4.94 -15.16
N GLU A 190 -6.06 3.87 -14.42
CA GLU A 190 -6.01 2.51 -14.95
C GLU A 190 -7.40 1.90 -15.14
N ASN A 191 -8.40 2.34 -14.37
CA ASN A 191 -9.70 1.68 -14.27
C ASN A 191 -10.90 2.51 -14.71
N SER A 192 -10.74 3.81 -14.94
CA SER A 192 -11.80 4.68 -15.44
C SER A 192 -11.57 5.03 -16.90
N GLU A 193 -12.63 4.98 -17.72
CA GLU A 193 -12.55 5.37 -19.13
C GLU A 193 -12.16 6.85 -19.31
N GLU A 194 -12.67 7.68 -18.40
CA GLU A 194 -12.38 9.10 -18.29
C GLU A 194 -11.81 9.36 -16.89
N PRO A 195 -10.47 9.33 -16.72
CA PRO A 195 -9.84 9.57 -15.43
C PRO A 195 -10.29 10.92 -14.86
N THR A 196 -10.62 10.95 -13.58
CA THR A 196 -11.16 12.13 -12.91
C THR A 196 -10.17 13.30 -13.06
N PRO A 197 -10.57 14.46 -13.64
CA PRO A 197 -9.72 15.63 -13.76
C PRO A 197 -9.22 16.12 -12.39
N GLN A 198 -8.01 16.68 -12.34
CA GLN A 198 -7.36 17.10 -11.10
C GLN A 198 -8.19 18.08 -10.25
N ILE A 199 -8.96 18.97 -10.90
CA ILE A 199 -9.85 19.94 -10.24
C ILE A 199 -11.02 19.31 -9.49
N LEU A 200 -11.43 18.09 -9.89
CA LEU A 200 -12.53 17.36 -9.25
C LEU A 200 -12.05 16.43 -8.13
N ARG A 201 -10.73 16.26 -7.96
CA ARG A 201 -10.13 15.39 -6.93
C ARG A 201 -10.06 16.09 -5.57
N ASN A 202 -11.22 16.34 -5.00
CA ASN A 202 -11.37 16.88 -3.66
C ASN A 202 -11.14 15.79 -2.57
N PRO A 203 -11.01 16.15 -1.28
CA PRO A 203 -10.75 15.20 -0.20
C PRO A 203 -11.79 14.07 -0.09
N ARG A 204 -13.08 14.38 -0.26
CA ARG A 204 -14.16 13.38 -0.28
C ARG A 204 -14.00 12.40 -1.44
N TRP A 205 -13.64 12.89 -2.62
CA TRP A 205 -13.35 12.02 -3.76
C TRP A 205 -12.21 11.03 -3.44
N PHE A 206 -11.14 11.49 -2.78
CA PHE A 206 -10.08 10.58 -2.34
C PHE A 206 -10.56 9.57 -1.30
N ALA A 207 -11.39 9.96 -0.34
CA ALA A 207 -11.95 9.05 0.64
C ALA A 207 -12.83 7.97 -0.03
N ALA A 208 -13.74 8.36 -0.91
CA ALA A 208 -14.59 7.43 -1.66
C ALA A 208 -13.76 6.49 -2.57
N MET A 209 -12.74 7.02 -3.24
CA MET A 209 -11.87 6.22 -4.10
C MET A 209 -10.97 5.27 -3.30
N TYR A 210 -10.53 5.66 -2.11
CA TYR A 210 -9.78 4.80 -1.21
C TYR A 210 -10.60 3.56 -0.83
N LEU A 211 -11.84 3.75 -0.40
CA LEU A 211 -12.74 2.64 -0.07
C LEU A 211 -13.03 1.76 -1.29
N ARG A 212 -13.25 2.36 -2.46
CA ARG A 212 -13.43 1.63 -3.73
C ARG A 212 -12.22 0.78 -4.09
N MET A 213 -11.02 1.32 -3.93
CA MET A 213 -9.77 0.60 -4.19
C MET A 213 -9.58 -0.57 -3.23
N LEU A 214 -9.86 -0.40 -1.93
CA LEU A 214 -9.78 -1.46 -0.93
C LEU A 214 -10.77 -2.61 -1.20
N ARG A 215 -12.04 -2.28 -1.47
CA ARG A 215 -13.07 -3.28 -1.81
C ARG A 215 -12.71 -4.15 -3.02
N ARG A 216 -11.89 -3.64 -3.95
CA ARG A 216 -11.40 -4.44 -5.07
C ARG A 216 -10.21 -5.30 -4.72
N LEU A 217 -9.23 -4.75 -3.99
CA LEU A 217 -8.09 -5.55 -3.52
C LEU A 217 -8.55 -6.77 -2.73
N GLU A 218 -9.67 -6.65 -2.02
CA GLU A 218 -10.35 -7.76 -1.36
C GLU A 218 -10.85 -8.81 -2.36
N LYS A 219 -11.65 -8.41 -3.37
CA LYS A 219 -12.12 -9.33 -4.43
C LYS A 219 -10.96 -10.04 -5.14
N ASP A 220 -9.87 -9.34 -5.35
CA ASP A 220 -8.67 -9.89 -5.99
C ASP A 220 -7.84 -10.76 -5.00
N ALA A 221 -7.91 -10.50 -3.69
CA ALA A 221 -7.23 -11.28 -2.65
C ALA A 221 -7.93 -12.61 -2.33
N VAL A 222 -9.26 -12.66 -2.45
CA VAL A 222 -10.05 -13.90 -2.28
C VAL A 222 -9.73 -14.93 -3.38
N ALA A 223 -9.27 -14.49 -4.55
CA ALA A 223 -8.92 -15.37 -5.67
C ALA A 223 -7.54 -16.07 -5.54
N VAL A 224 -6.73 -15.74 -4.53
CA VAL A 224 -5.54 -16.54 -4.19
C VAL A 224 -5.98 -17.61 -3.19
N HIS A 225 -6.77 -18.57 -3.69
CA HIS A 225 -6.93 -19.84 -3.01
C HIS A 225 -5.53 -20.35 -2.72
N LEU A 226 -5.19 -20.43 -1.43
CA LEU A 226 -4.14 -21.31 -0.94
C LEU A 226 -4.55 -22.70 -1.42
N SER A 227 -4.08 -23.10 -2.60
CA SER A 227 -4.08 -24.50 -3.01
C SER A 227 -3.16 -25.20 -2.03
N SER A 228 -3.74 -25.57 -0.88
CA SER A 228 -3.22 -26.48 0.11
C SER A 228 -3.28 -27.90 -0.46
N ASP A 229 -2.70 -28.08 -1.64
CA ASP A 229 -2.48 -29.36 -2.31
C ASP A 229 -1.07 -29.29 -2.90
N THR A 230 -0.07 -29.29 -2.03
CA THR A 230 1.26 -29.78 -2.38
C THR A 230 1.82 -30.49 -1.17
N ASP A 231 1.29 -31.69 -0.93
CA ASP A 231 2.00 -32.81 -0.31
C ASP A 231 3.21 -33.18 -1.18
N ASN A 232 4.14 -32.24 -1.37
CA ASN A 232 5.45 -32.54 -1.94
C ASN A 232 6.49 -32.31 -0.85
N ASP A 233 6.49 -33.32 0.02
CA ASP A 233 7.55 -33.74 0.91
C ASP A 233 8.88 -33.80 0.13
N SER A 234 9.65 -32.72 0.17
CA SER A 234 11.02 -32.67 -0.36
C SER A 234 11.79 -31.64 0.44
N GLY A 235 12.41 -32.14 1.52
CA GLY A 235 13.06 -31.38 2.57
C GLY A 235 14.09 -30.36 2.09
N SER A 236 13.78 -29.09 2.35
CA SER A 236 14.78 -28.03 2.55
C SER A 236 14.42 -27.26 3.81
N GLU A 237 14.94 -27.74 4.95
CA GLU A 237 14.75 -27.18 6.30
C GLU A 237 15.57 -25.90 6.57
N ASP A 238 15.78 -25.02 5.58
CA ASP A 238 16.70 -23.88 5.66
C ASP A 238 16.01 -22.48 5.67
N GLU A 239 14.75 -22.37 6.12
CA GLU A 239 14.01 -21.09 6.17
C GLU A 239 13.64 -20.60 7.59
N ASP A 240 14.45 -20.94 8.61
CA ASP A 240 14.20 -20.58 10.02
C ASP A 240 14.65 -19.15 10.45
N GLU A 241 14.89 -18.23 9.51
CA GLU A 241 15.12 -16.81 9.84
C GLU A 241 14.03 -15.89 9.28
N SER A 242 12.89 -15.87 9.96
CA SER A 242 11.99 -14.71 10.03
C SER A 242 11.63 -14.04 8.69
N HIS A 243 11.38 -14.83 7.65
CA HIS A 243 10.79 -14.35 6.41
C HIS A 243 9.29 -13.99 6.56
N THR A 244 8.94 -13.23 7.60
CA THR A 244 7.72 -12.40 7.57
C THR A 244 7.92 -11.15 6.68
N ILE A 245 8.78 -11.25 5.64
CA ILE A 245 9.08 -10.22 4.63
C ILE A 245 7.99 -10.20 3.53
N ARG A 246 6.87 -10.90 3.71
CA ARG A 246 5.65 -10.43 3.07
C ARG A 246 5.01 -9.47 4.06
N PRO A 247 4.82 -8.18 3.72
CA PRO A 247 3.99 -7.33 4.55
C PRO A 247 2.72 -8.13 4.80
N ARG A 248 2.40 -8.42 6.08
CA ARG A 248 1.11 -9.01 6.43
C ARG A 248 0.12 -8.19 5.64
N ILE A 249 -0.50 -8.81 4.64
CA ILE A 249 -1.51 -8.14 3.83
C ILE A 249 -2.55 -7.81 4.87
N VAL A 250 -2.55 -6.56 5.32
CA VAL A 250 -3.49 -6.08 6.32
C VAL A 250 -4.81 -6.29 5.63
N ARG A 251 -5.57 -7.28 6.11
CA ARG A 251 -6.92 -7.51 5.59
C ARG A 251 -7.60 -6.15 5.63
N PRO A 252 -8.11 -5.65 4.49
CA PRO A 252 -8.78 -4.37 4.48
C PRO A 252 -9.82 -4.40 5.60
N LEU A 253 -9.69 -3.47 6.54
CA LEU A 253 -10.62 -3.36 7.65
C LEU A 253 -11.96 -2.98 7.02
N HIS A 254 -12.89 -3.93 6.90
CA HIS A 254 -14.20 -3.72 6.24
C HIS A 254 -15.00 -2.59 6.88
N HIS A 255 -14.64 -2.17 8.09
CA HIS A 255 -15.27 -1.08 8.82
C HIS A 255 -14.72 0.31 8.45
N GLN A 256 -13.79 0.44 7.50
CA GLN A 256 -13.28 1.78 7.17
C GLN A 256 -14.36 2.66 6.55
N THR A 257 -14.66 3.78 7.19
CA THR A 257 -15.69 4.74 6.76
C THR A 257 -15.07 5.95 6.03
N ILE A 258 -15.88 6.71 5.29
CA ILE A 258 -15.43 7.96 4.65
C ILE A 258 -14.87 8.95 5.69
N PRO A 259 -15.55 9.20 6.84
CA PRO A 259 -15.02 10.06 7.91
C PRO A 259 -13.64 9.65 8.40
N GLU A 260 -13.37 8.36 8.62
CA GLU A 260 -12.06 7.88 9.08
C GLU A 260 -10.94 8.22 8.08
N VAL A 261 -11.21 8.04 6.80
CA VAL A 261 -10.26 8.39 5.74
C VAL A 261 -10.07 9.90 5.66
N LEU A 262 -11.14 10.70 5.85
CA LEU A 262 -11.04 12.15 5.92
C LEU A 262 -10.21 12.61 7.11
N VAL A 263 -10.35 12.00 8.29
CA VAL A 263 -9.49 12.25 9.46
C VAL A 263 -8.03 11.94 9.13
N MET A 264 -7.75 10.79 8.50
CA MET A 264 -6.40 10.41 8.05
C MET A 264 -5.78 11.47 7.13
N LEU A 265 -6.54 11.97 6.14
CA LEU A 265 -6.11 13.03 5.23
C LEU A 265 -5.92 14.37 5.98
N ALA A 266 -6.85 14.71 6.88
CA ALA A 266 -6.84 15.94 7.65
C ALA A 266 -5.59 16.03 8.52
N LYS A 267 -5.13 14.92 9.13
CA LYS A 267 -3.88 14.87 9.93
C LYS A 267 -2.68 15.48 9.21
N HIS A 268 -2.60 15.31 7.88
CA HIS A 268 -1.42 15.72 7.09
C HIS A 268 -1.72 16.77 6.02
N VAL A 269 -2.94 17.34 5.99
CA VAL A 269 -3.42 18.19 4.89
C VAL A 269 -2.50 19.36 4.57
N GLU A 270 -1.98 20.06 5.58
CA GLU A 270 -1.10 21.23 5.40
C GLU A 270 0.19 20.82 4.68
N TRP A 271 0.83 19.75 5.16
CA TRP A 271 2.04 19.23 4.55
C TRP A 271 1.80 18.70 3.13
N LEU A 272 0.66 18.03 2.90
CA LEU A 272 0.29 17.52 1.58
C LEU A 272 0.14 18.66 0.57
N VAL A 273 -0.54 19.74 0.94
CA VAL A 273 -0.70 20.94 0.11
C VAL A 273 0.65 21.58 -0.20
N ASP A 274 1.50 21.75 0.80
CA ASP A 274 2.85 22.30 0.60
C ASP A 274 3.72 21.39 -0.28
N ASP A 275 3.62 20.07 -0.16
CA ASP A 275 4.28 19.13 -1.06
C ASP A 275 3.81 19.29 -2.51
N GLN A 276 2.49 19.42 -2.74
CA GLN A 276 1.95 19.63 -4.08
C GLN A 276 2.35 20.98 -4.67
N LYS A 277 2.47 22.04 -3.86
CA LYS A 277 2.98 23.35 -4.30
C LYS A 277 4.42 23.29 -4.78
N ARG A 278 5.29 22.56 -4.06
CA ARG A 278 6.72 22.40 -4.41
C ARG A 278 6.93 21.65 -5.73
N ARG A 279 5.93 20.91 -6.23
CA ARG A 279 6.02 20.21 -7.52
C ARG A 279 5.95 21.21 -8.67
N ARG A 280 7.06 21.31 -9.41
CA ARG A 280 7.25 22.26 -10.51
C ARG A 280 6.35 21.99 -11.71
N LYS A 281 6.11 20.71 -12.03
CA LYS A 281 5.29 20.32 -13.19
C LYS A 281 3.85 20.15 -12.75
N HIS A 282 2.94 20.84 -13.45
CA HIS A 282 1.51 20.70 -13.21
C HIS A 282 1.05 19.24 -13.29
N GLY A 283 1.60 18.45 -14.23
CA GLY A 283 1.27 17.03 -14.40
C GLY A 283 1.72 16.09 -13.28
N ASP A 284 2.62 16.53 -12.39
CA ASP A 284 3.10 15.72 -11.26
C ASP A 284 2.24 15.89 -9.99
N ARG A 285 1.27 16.81 -10.03
CA ARG A 285 0.35 17.08 -8.92
C ARG A 285 -0.79 16.06 -8.91
N TYR A 286 -1.20 15.67 -7.71
CA TYR A 286 -2.27 14.68 -7.52
C TYR A 286 -3.65 15.31 -7.48
N PHE A 287 -3.76 16.55 -6.99
CA PHE A 287 -5.00 17.27 -6.75
C PHE A 287 -4.82 18.77 -6.97
N ASP A 288 -5.94 19.47 -7.09
CA ASP A 288 -5.97 20.94 -7.19
C ASP A 288 -5.65 21.59 -5.85
N VAL A 289 -4.65 22.47 -5.84
CA VAL A 289 -4.11 23.08 -4.61
C VAL A 289 -5.15 24.01 -3.98
N ASP A 290 -5.89 24.78 -4.77
CA ASP A 290 -6.83 25.81 -4.29
C ASP A 290 -8.08 25.18 -3.65
N VAL A 291 -8.54 24.04 -4.20
CA VAL A 291 -9.59 23.21 -3.58
C VAL A 291 -9.16 22.72 -2.20
N TRP A 292 -7.91 22.24 -2.08
CA TRP A 292 -7.40 21.69 -0.82
C TRP A 292 -7.05 22.76 0.21
N GLU A 293 -6.59 23.94 -0.21
CA GLU A 293 -6.38 25.08 0.69
C GLU A 293 -7.67 25.55 1.36
N ARG A 294 -8.79 25.59 0.61
CA ARG A 294 -10.11 25.87 1.20
C ARG A 294 -10.48 24.82 2.24
N TRP A 295 -10.16 23.55 1.98
CA TRP A 295 -10.41 22.48 2.95
C TRP A 295 -9.53 22.56 4.20
N ILE A 296 -8.29 23.08 4.12
CA ILE A 296 -7.46 23.35 5.31
C ILE A 296 -8.22 24.25 6.30
N TRP A 297 -8.93 25.27 5.81
CA TRP A 297 -9.72 26.15 6.67
C TRP A 297 -10.85 25.40 7.37
N THR A 298 -11.56 24.52 6.66
CA THR A 298 -12.56 23.61 7.23
C THR A 298 -11.95 22.74 8.33
N VAL A 299 -10.81 22.08 8.06
CA VAL A 299 -10.11 21.22 9.03
C VAL A 299 -9.66 22.02 10.27
N LYS A 300 -9.14 23.25 10.09
CA LYS A 300 -8.75 24.12 11.21
C LYS A 300 -9.94 24.55 12.06
N ASN A 301 -11.08 24.82 11.44
CA ASN A 301 -12.31 25.15 12.17
C ASN A 301 -12.83 23.94 12.93
N ALA A 302 -12.86 22.77 12.30
CA ALA A 302 -13.26 21.53 12.93
C ALA A 302 -12.38 21.20 14.14
N ARG A 303 -11.04 21.24 13.99
CA ARG A 303 -10.10 21.06 15.11
C ARG A 303 -10.30 22.06 16.25
N ARG A 304 -10.64 23.32 15.95
CA ARG A 304 -10.95 24.32 16.97
C ARG A 304 -12.23 23.98 17.73
N ARG A 305 -13.27 23.50 17.04
CA ARG A 305 -14.53 23.06 17.66
C ARG A 305 -14.32 21.82 18.53
N THR A 306 -13.50 20.87 18.06
CA THR A 306 -13.23 19.60 18.76
C THR A 306 -12.08 19.69 19.76
N ARG A 307 -11.48 20.87 19.95
CA ARG A 307 -10.32 21.08 20.84
C ARG A 307 -9.14 20.15 20.54
N GLY A 308 -9.01 19.72 19.28
CA GLY A 308 -7.96 18.81 18.83
C GLY A 308 -8.20 17.33 19.11
N ASP A 309 -9.36 16.96 19.67
CA ASP A 309 -9.77 15.56 19.83
C ASP A 309 -10.07 14.94 18.46
N GLU A 310 -9.44 13.79 18.19
CA GLU A 310 -9.57 13.06 16.92
C GLU A 310 -10.92 12.33 16.81
N ASP A 311 -11.46 11.83 17.93
CA ASP A 311 -12.74 11.11 17.94
C ASP A 311 -13.90 12.08 17.72
N ALA A 312 -13.83 13.25 18.35
CA ALA A 312 -14.77 14.33 18.06
C ALA A 312 -14.62 14.89 16.63
N LEU A 313 -13.42 14.87 16.05
CA LEU A 313 -13.21 15.25 14.64
C LEU A 313 -13.83 14.21 13.69
N LEU A 314 -13.75 12.93 14.04
CA LEU A 314 -14.40 11.85 13.32
C LEU A 314 -15.91 12.00 13.35
N ALA A 315 -16.49 12.25 14.53
CA ALA A 315 -17.94 12.47 14.69
C ALA A 315 -18.43 13.65 13.84
N LEU A 316 -17.70 14.77 13.84
CA LEU A 316 -18.05 15.94 13.02
C LEU A 316 -18.07 15.61 11.52
N PHE A 317 -17.11 14.83 11.02
CA PHE A 317 -17.12 14.41 9.61
C PHE A 317 -18.20 13.37 9.31
N ALA A 318 -18.62 12.56 10.28
CA ALA A 318 -19.75 11.65 10.12
C ALA A 318 -21.06 12.42 10.01
N GLU A 319 -21.32 13.39 10.89
CA GLU A 319 -22.49 14.27 10.81
C GLU A 319 -22.53 15.04 9.48
N GLU A 320 -21.39 15.55 9.01
CA GLU A 320 -21.31 16.23 7.70
C GLU A 320 -21.62 15.31 6.51
N GLU A 321 -21.42 13.99 6.65
CA GLU A 321 -21.72 13.02 5.60
C GLU A 321 -23.19 12.60 5.65
N GLU A 322 -23.76 12.36 6.85
CA GLU A 322 -25.18 12.06 7.04
C GLU A 322 -26.08 13.19 6.51
N ASN A 323 -25.79 14.45 6.90
CA ASN A 323 -26.54 15.62 6.41
C ASN A 323 -26.52 15.74 4.87
N ARG A 324 -25.45 15.28 4.24
CA ARG A 324 -25.31 15.34 2.78
C ARG A 324 -26.14 14.27 2.08
N GLU A 325 -26.14 13.04 2.61
CA GLU A 325 -26.99 11.96 2.09
C GLU A 325 -28.47 12.38 2.14
N GLU A 326 -28.89 13.08 3.20
CA GLU A 326 -30.23 13.66 3.31
C GLU A 326 -30.52 14.74 2.24
N GLU A 327 -29.57 15.64 1.97
CA GLU A 327 -29.72 16.66 0.92
C GLU A 327 -29.81 16.05 -0.49
N GLU A 328 -29.00 15.03 -0.78
CA GLU A 328 -29.02 14.33 -2.07
C GLU A 328 -30.37 13.61 -2.29
N HIS A 329 -30.92 12.96 -1.26
CA HIS A 329 -32.24 12.31 -1.32
C HIS A 329 -33.42 13.30 -1.45
N GLN A 330 -33.30 14.51 -0.91
CA GLN A 330 -34.35 15.54 -1.06
C GLN A 330 -34.38 16.16 -2.46
N SER A 331 -33.27 16.10 -3.21
CA SER A 331 -33.18 16.67 -4.55
C SER A 331 -33.87 15.85 -5.65
N ASP A 332 -34.24 14.60 -5.36
CA ASP A 332 -34.98 13.70 -6.25
C ASP A 332 -36.52 13.76 -6.08
N VAL A 333 -37.02 14.66 -5.23
CA VAL A 333 -38.47 14.94 -5.15
C VAL A 333 -38.89 15.77 -6.35
N ASP A 334 -39.85 15.24 -7.13
CA ASP A 334 -40.37 15.76 -8.40
C ASP A 334 -40.29 17.28 -8.56
N PRO A 335 -39.88 17.79 -9.75
CA PRO A 335 -39.79 19.22 -9.99
C PRO A 335 -41.14 19.87 -9.71
N VAL A 336 -41.21 20.61 -8.61
CA VAL A 336 -42.38 21.42 -8.26
C VAL A 336 -42.71 22.29 -9.47
N PRO A 337 -43.93 22.21 -10.03
CA PRO A 337 -44.26 22.89 -11.27
C PRO A 337 -43.95 24.38 -11.11
N ALA A 338 -43.14 24.89 -12.04
CA ALA A 338 -42.68 26.27 -12.07
C ALA A 338 -43.87 27.21 -11.88
N ARG A 339 -43.97 27.83 -10.70
CA ARG A 339 -44.91 28.93 -10.47
C ARG A 339 -44.46 30.10 -11.34
N SER A 340 -45.13 30.25 -12.47
CA SER A 340 -45.15 31.41 -13.34
C SER A 340 -45.65 32.63 -12.53
N GLY A 341 -44.70 33.33 -11.91
CA GLY A 341 -44.95 34.53 -11.12
C GLY A 341 -44.08 35.68 -11.60
N LEU A 342 -44.63 36.46 -12.52
CA LEU A 342 -44.10 37.74 -12.99
C LEU A 342 -43.64 38.64 -11.82
N GLY A 343 -42.35 38.92 -11.77
CA GLY A 343 -41.75 39.92 -10.87
C GLY A 343 -40.66 40.70 -11.58
N LYS A 344 -41.06 41.69 -12.39
CA LYS A 344 -40.19 42.67 -13.04
C LYS A 344 -39.25 43.31 -11.99
N ARG A 345 -37.97 42.95 -11.98
CA ARG A 345 -36.94 43.72 -11.28
C ARG A 345 -36.37 44.79 -12.20
N LYS A 346 -36.58 46.01 -11.73
CA LYS A 346 -36.22 47.32 -12.27
C LYS A 346 -34.71 47.39 -12.54
N SER A 347 -34.34 47.71 -13.77
CA SER A 347 -32.98 48.08 -14.16
C SER A 347 -32.65 49.46 -13.59
N THR A 348 -31.41 49.61 -13.12
CA THR A 348 -30.80 50.91 -12.75
C THR A 348 -29.50 51.05 -13.54
N PRO A 349 -29.11 52.27 -13.95
CA PRO A 349 -28.56 52.51 -15.29
C PRO A 349 -27.04 52.52 -15.35
N ALA A 350 -26.57 52.37 -16.59
CA ALA A 350 -25.20 52.55 -17.04
C ALA A 350 -24.67 53.95 -16.74
N GLU A 351 -23.43 54.01 -16.25
CA GLU A 351 -22.66 55.25 -16.14
C GLU A 351 -21.56 55.26 -17.20
N THR A 352 -21.45 56.43 -17.82
CA THR A 352 -20.81 56.72 -19.10
C THR A 352 -19.37 57.20 -18.90
N VAL A 353 -18.46 56.60 -19.67
CA VAL A 353 -17.29 57.19 -20.35
C VAL A 353 -16.65 58.45 -19.74
N ARG A 354 -15.36 58.34 -19.37
CA ARG A 354 -14.38 59.40 -19.68
C ARG A 354 -13.08 58.80 -20.22
N SER A 355 -12.84 59.09 -21.48
CA SER A 355 -11.56 59.02 -22.18
C SER A 355 -10.66 60.18 -21.74
N SER A 356 -9.36 59.92 -21.59
CA SER A 356 -8.33 60.91 -21.89
C SER A 356 -7.12 60.20 -22.50
N THR A 357 -6.85 60.57 -23.74
CA THR A 357 -5.67 60.30 -24.55
C THR A 357 -4.56 61.29 -24.16
N ALA A 358 -3.29 60.86 -24.20
CA ALA A 358 -2.21 61.49 -24.97
C ALA A 358 -0.80 61.17 -24.42
N PHE A 359 0.01 60.59 -25.31
CA PHE A 359 1.42 60.87 -25.58
C PHE A 359 2.45 60.90 -24.42
N SER A 360 3.41 59.97 -24.49
CA SER A 360 4.81 60.38 -24.73
C SER A 360 5.66 59.21 -25.23
N ALA A 361 6.29 59.45 -26.37
CA ALA A 361 7.37 58.67 -26.95
C ALA A 361 8.71 59.10 -26.32
N GLY A 362 9.65 58.17 -26.28
CA GLY A 362 11.04 58.34 -25.85
C GLY A 362 11.57 56.95 -25.52
N ASP A 363 12.11 56.19 -26.46
CA ASP A 363 13.44 56.37 -27.05
C ASP A 363 14.54 56.64 -26.00
N SER A 364 15.16 55.57 -25.54
CA SER A 364 16.58 55.54 -25.22
C SER A 364 17.00 54.09 -25.04
N GLY A 365 17.73 53.57 -26.03
CA GLY A 365 18.38 52.27 -25.92
C GLY A 365 19.43 52.23 -24.81
N ARG A 366 19.78 51.02 -24.39
CA ARG A 366 21.18 50.67 -24.07
C ARG A 366 21.36 49.18 -23.80
N SER A 367 22.40 48.68 -24.44
CA SER A 367 23.36 47.70 -23.93
C SER A 367 22.88 46.29 -23.61
N ARG A 368 23.20 45.41 -24.57
CA ARG A 368 23.81 44.10 -24.29
C ARG A 368 24.91 44.25 -23.24
N SER A 369 24.88 43.43 -22.19
CA SER A 369 26.07 42.90 -21.51
C SER A 369 25.72 41.56 -20.83
N PRO A 370 26.69 40.63 -20.73
CA PRO A 370 26.49 39.22 -20.45
C PRO A 370 26.44 38.94 -18.94
N SER A 371 25.80 37.84 -18.56
CA SER A 371 25.84 37.28 -17.21
C SER A 371 27.22 36.67 -16.90
N PRO A 372 27.97 37.16 -15.90
CA PRO A 372 29.17 36.50 -15.38
C PRO A 372 28.95 35.91 -13.98
N PHE A 373 29.65 34.78 -13.71
CA PHE A 373 30.18 34.34 -12.42
C PHE A 373 29.18 33.95 -11.30
N LEU A 374 29.20 32.77 -10.65
CA LEU A 374 30.30 31.87 -10.25
C LEU A 374 31.49 32.61 -9.61
N SER A 375 31.28 33.18 -8.42
CA SER A 375 32.32 33.43 -7.41
C SER A 375 31.67 34.20 -6.26
N TYR A 376 31.53 33.57 -5.08
CA TYR A 376 32.11 34.11 -3.84
C TYR A 376 31.78 33.16 -2.68
N MET A 377 32.81 32.46 -2.22
CA MET A 377 32.96 32.19 -0.79
C MET A 377 33.42 33.50 -0.16
N ASP A 378 32.70 33.99 0.83
CA ASP A 378 33.33 34.66 1.96
C ASP A 378 32.48 34.57 3.22
N SER A 379 33.24 34.48 4.30
CA SER A 379 32.95 34.27 5.71
C SER A 379 31.61 34.83 6.26
N PRO A 380 30.99 34.14 7.25
CA PRO A 380 29.80 34.63 7.92
C PRO A 380 30.13 35.76 8.91
N PRO A 381 29.17 36.66 9.18
CA PRO A 381 29.32 37.65 10.24
C PRO A 381 29.34 36.95 11.61
N ARG A 382 30.30 37.33 12.46
CA ARG A 382 30.27 37.08 13.91
C ARG A 382 28.99 37.66 14.48
N VAL A 383 28.13 36.80 15.01
CA VAL A 383 27.04 37.20 15.90
C VAL A 383 27.53 36.94 17.32
N ASP A 384 27.83 38.03 18.02
CA ASP A 384 28.10 38.01 19.44
C ASP A 384 26.85 37.52 20.20
N SER A 385 27.05 36.44 20.93
CA SER A 385 26.09 35.78 21.81
C SER A 385 25.97 36.56 23.12
N PRO A 386 24.76 36.87 23.61
CA PRO A 386 24.55 37.09 25.03
C PRO A 386 24.07 35.80 25.70
N PHE A 387 24.92 35.28 26.58
CA PHE A 387 24.59 34.64 27.86
C PHE A 387 23.27 33.85 27.93
N TYR A 388 23.37 32.54 27.72
CA TYR A 388 22.46 31.59 28.35
C TYR A 388 23.17 30.99 29.59
N PRO A 389 22.49 30.93 30.75
CA PRO A 389 23.05 30.27 31.93
C PRO A 389 23.21 28.76 31.69
N PRO A 390 24.14 28.09 32.39
CA PRO A 390 24.36 26.65 32.25
C PRO A 390 23.09 25.87 32.65
N PRO A 391 22.80 24.73 32.02
CA PRO A 391 21.72 23.86 32.45
C PRO A 391 22.05 23.32 33.83
N GLN A 392 21.12 23.50 34.77
CA GLN A 392 21.11 22.77 36.02
C GLN A 392 21.07 21.27 35.72
N ASP A 393 21.87 20.52 36.47
CA ASP A 393 21.87 19.07 36.54
C ASP A 393 20.43 18.58 36.75
N PHE A 394 19.82 18.05 35.69
CA PHE A 394 18.63 17.22 35.83
C PHE A 394 19.13 15.85 36.25
N ASP A 395 19.06 15.62 37.56
CA ASP A 395 19.17 14.28 38.11
C ASP A 395 18.20 13.35 37.37
N ASP A 396 18.81 12.30 36.84
CA ASP A 396 18.28 11.27 35.99
C ASP A 396 17.39 10.32 36.81
N ASP A 397 16.22 10.81 37.25
CA ASP A 397 15.14 9.99 37.81
C ASP A 397 14.13 9.67 36.70
N ALA A 398 14.60 8.90 35.70
CA ALA A 398 13.70 8.17 34.84
C ALA A 398 12.98 7.11 35.68
N PRO A 399 11.64 7.18 35.83
CA PRO A 399 10.91 6.17 36.60
C PRO A 399 11.15 4.81 35.95
N ARG A 400 11.79 3.92 36.71
CA ARG A 400 11.80 2.49 36.40
C ARG A 400 10.34 2.07 36.28
N HIS A 401 9.91 1.77 35.06
CA HIS A 401 8.64 1.08 34.82
C HIS A 401 8.76 -0.32 35.42
N GLU A 402 8.46 -0.41 36.72
CA GLU A 402 8.05 -1.67 37.35
C GLU A 402 6.81 -2.13 36.60
N TYR A 403 6.96 -3.21 35.85
CA TYR A 403 5.84 -3.95 35.29
C TYR A 403 5.09 -4.56 36.46
N ASP A 404 3.85 -4.09 36.64
CA ASP A 404 2.89 -4.65 37.59
C ASP A 404 2.68 -6.14 37.26
N SER A 405 3.16 -6.99 38.15
CA SER A 405 3.10 -8.45 38.03
C SER A 405 1.74 -8.98 38.47
N ASP A 406 0.67 -8.37 37.95
CA ASP A 406 -0.72 -8.74 38.27
C ASP A 406 -1.40 -9.49 37.12
N PHE A 407 -0.61 -10.30 36.39
CA PHE A 407 -1.16 -11.40 35.60
C PHE A 407 -1.67 -12.47 36.58
N SER A 408 -2.99 -12.48 36.73
CA SER A 408 -3.78 -13.36 37.58
C SER A 408 -3.40 -14.86 37.46
N PRO A 409 -3.65 -15.66 38.51
CA PRO A 409 -3.34 -17.09 38.53
C PRO A 409 -4.00 -17.87 37.39
N PRO A 410 -3.43 -19.02 36.99
CA PRO A 410 -3.89 -19.80 35.85
C PRO A 410 -5.36 -20.18 36.05
N SER A 411 -6.22 -19.74 35.13
CA SER A 411 -7.62 -20.13 35.11
C SER A 411 -7.72 -21.64 35.02
N GLU A 412 -8.34 -22.21 36.04
CA GLU A 412 -8.67 -23.62 36.14
C GLU A 412 -9.49 -24.06 34.92
N SER A 413 -9.17 -25.25 34.44
CA SER A 413 -9.80 -25.91 33.30
C SER A 413 -11.26 -26.26 33.57
N GLY A 414 -12.16 -25.30 33.35
CA GLY A 414 -13.59 -25.54 33.17
C GLY A 414 -13.88 -25.75 31.69
N TRP A 415 -13.87 -27.02 31.25
CA TRP A 415 -14.42 -27.40 29.95
C TRP A 415 -15.94 -27.34 30.05
N GLU A 416 -16.51 -26.14 29.89
CA GLU A 416 -17.92 -26.00 29.54
C GLU A 416 -18.01 -25.89 28.03
N ASP A 417 -18.68 -26.87 27.43
CA ASP A 417 -19.03 -26.97 26.01
C ASP A 417 -19.67 -25.65 25.52
N SER A 418 -18.84 -24.75 25.03
CA SER A 418 -19.29 -23.73 24.10
C SER A 418 -19.48 -24.44 22.77
N ASP A 419 -20.74 -24.63 22.40
CA ASP A 419 -21.23 -25.00 21.07
C ASP A 419 -20.61 -24.05 20.03
N ALA A 420 -19.36 -24.34 19.65
CA ALA A 420 -18.71 -23.76 18.51
C ALA A 420 -19.56 -24.19 17.32
N SER A 421 -20.32 -23.21 16.81
CA SER A 421 -21.21 -23.40 15.68
C SER A 421 -20.42 -24.08 14.57
N LEU A 422 -20.65 -25.39 14.40
CA LEU A 422 -20.03 -26.20 13.37
C LEU A 422 -20.18 -25.44 12.05
N PRO A 423 -19.13 -25.37 11.21
CA PRO A 423 -19.21 -24.71 9.92
C PRO A 423 -20.46 -25.22 9.23
N SER A 424 -21.37 -24.28 8.92
CA SER A 424 -22.70 -24.58 8.42
C SER A 424 -22.56 -25.63 7.32
N ARG A 425 -23.22 -26.77 7.53
CA ARG A 425 -23.20 -27.94 6.65
C ARG A 425 -23.13 -27.48 5.20
N PRO A 426 -22.19 -27.98 4.37
CA PRO A 426 -22.04 -27.52 3.00
C PRO A 426 -23.40 -27.51 2.31
N PRO A 427 -23.72 -26.46 1.54
CA PRO A 427 -25.03 -26.32 0.92
C PRO A 427 -25.40 -27.61 0.21
N THR A 428 -26.64 -28.07 0.41
CA THR A 428 -27.18 -29.27 -0.22
C THR A 428 -26.76 -29.29 -1.69
N PRO A 429 -26.12 -30.38 -2.19
CA PRO A 429 -25.61 -30.41 -3.55
C PRO A 429 -26.71 -30.02 -4.54
N PRO A 430 -26.38 -29.29 -5.61
CA PRO A 430 -27.37 -28.83 -6.57
C PRO A 430 -28.20 -30.01 -7.10
N PRO A 431 -29.50 -29.78 -7.42
CA PRO A 431 -30.37 -30.83 -7.93
C PRO A 431 -29.71 -31.61 -9.09
N ARG A 432 -29.78 -32.94 -9.06
CA ARG A 432 -29.08 -33.81 -10.03
C ARG A 432 -29.52 -33.55 -11.47
N ASP A 433 -30.79 -33.20 -11.66
CA ASP A 433 -31.39 -32.79 -12.93
C ASP A 433 -30.80 -31.49 -13.47
N LEU A 434 -30.44 -30.55 -12.60
CA LEU A 434 -29.76 -29.32 -12.96
C LEU A 434 -28.32 -29.60 -13.41
N LEU A 435 -27.57 -30.40 -12.64
CA LEU A 435 -26.20 -30.78 -12.98
C LEU A 435 -26.11 -31.56 -14.30
N GLN A 436 -27.10 -32.39 -14.63
CA GLN A 436 -27.16 -33.13 -15.90
C GLN A 436 -27.32 -32.24 -17.13
N ARG A 437 -27.82 -30.99 -16.96
CA ARG A 437 -28.00 -30.05 -18.07
C ARG A 437 -26.85 -29.08 -18.25
N ILE A 438 -25.98 -28.94 -17.26
CA ILE A 438 -24.77 -28.12 -17.38
C ILE A 438 -23.76 -28.91 -18.20
N PRO A 439 -23.30 -28.40 -19.36
CA PRO A 439 -22.21 -29.03 -20.10
C PRO A 439 -20.99 -29.17 -19.17
N PRO A 440 -20.41 -30.39 -19.03
CA PRO A 440 -19.31 -30.62 -18.09
C PRO A 440 -18.12 -29.68 -18.30
N VAL A 441 -17.91 -29.22 -19.53
CA VAL A 441 -16.79 -28.33 -19.88
C VAL A 441 -16.90 -26.95 -19.23
N ILE A 442 -18.11 -26.47 -18.89
CA ILE A 442 -18.33 -25.18 -18.21
C ILE A 442 -17.87 -25.24 -16.74
N LEU A 443 -17.79 -26.44 -16.15
CA LEU A 443 -17.36 -26.64 -14.77
C LEU A 443 -15.83 -26.54 -14.59
N HIS A 444 -15.08 -26.48 -15.68
CA HIS A 444 -13.62 -26.37 -15.66
C HIS A 444 -13.19 -24.97 -16.07
N LYS A 445 -12.09 -24.45 -15.49
CA LYS A 445 -11.50 -23.18 -15.95
C LYS A 445 -11.06 -23.36 -17.41
N PRO A 446 -11.46 -22.47 -18.35
CA PRO A 446 -11.09 -22.63 -19.75
C PRO A 446 -9.60 -22.35 -19.92
N ASP A 447 -8.90 -23.21 -20.65
CA ASP A 447 -7.49 -22.99 -20.96
C ASP A 447 -7.33 -21.97 -22.08
N LEU A 448 -6.33 -21.10 -21.90
CA LEU A 448 -6.04 -20.08 -22.88
C LEU A 448 -5.26 -20.69 -24.06
N PRO A 449 -5.80 -20.65 -25.30
CA PRO A 449 -5.23 -21.40 -26.41
C PRO A 449 -3.97 -20.73 -26.97
N LYS A 450 -2.97 -21.54 -27.31
CA LYS A 450 -1.72 -21.08 -27.94
C LYS A 450 -1.92 -20.46 -29.32
N SER A 451 -3.01 -20.81 -30.00
CA SER A 451 -3.40 -20.30 -31.32
C SER A 451 -4.03 -18.90 -31.28
N PHE A 452 -4.26 -18.33 -30.09
CA PHE A 452 -5.06 -17.12 -29.88
C PHE A 452 -6.52 -17.21 -30.32
N LYS A 453 -6.96 -18.40 -30.78
CA LYS A 453 -8.31 -18.69 -31.20
C LYS A 453 -8.89 -19.76 -30.28
N TRP A 454 -10.00 -19.42 -29.65
CA TRP A 454 -10.75 -20.33 -28.79
C TRP A 454 -12.07 -20.66 -29.47
N GLU A 455 -12.40 -21.95 -29.49
CA GLU A 455 -13.66 -22.45 -30.03
C GLU A 455 -14.47 -23.01 -28.87
N CYS A 456 -15.76 -22.71 -28.82
CA CYS A 456 -16.60 -23.18 -27.72
C CYS A 456 -16.70 -24.72 -27.76
N PRO A 457 -16.35 -25.42 -26.66
CA PRO A 457 -16.37 -26.89 -26.63
C PRO A 457 -17.77 -27.48 -26.36
N VAL A 458 -18.80 -26.64 -26.24
CA VAL A 458 -20.19 -27.09 -26.07
C VAL A 458 -20.70 -27.61 -27.41
N ASP A 459 -21.28 -28.81 -27.41
CA ASP A 459 -21.79 -29.46 -28.61
C ASP A 459 -22.71 -28.54 -29.41
N HIS A 460 -22.48 -28.48 -30.73
CA HIS A 460 -23.21 -27.65 -31.69
C HIS A 460 -23.08 -26.12 -31.51
N CYS A 461 -22.19 -25.64 -30.64
CA CYS A 461 -21.86 -24.22 -30.57
C CYS A 461 -20.84 -23.84 -31.65
N THR A 462 -21.14 -22.80 -32.44
CA THR A 462 -20.24 -22.27 -33.48
C THR A 462 -19.48 -21.02 -33.05
N TYR A 463 -19.60 -20.63 -31.78
CA TYR A 463 -18.93 -19.44 -31.27
C TYR A 463 -17.41 -19.63 -31.26
N THR A 464 -16.72 -18.67 -31.85
CA THR A 464 -15.26 -18.62 -31.90
C THR A 464 -14.78 -17.25 -31.43
N LEU A 465 -13.82 -17.24 -30.51
CA LEU A 465 -13.18 -16.04 -29.97
C LEU A 465 -11.76 -15.95 -30.54
N ASP A 466 -11.54 -15.00 -31.45
CA ASP A 466 -10.22 -14.69 -31.99
C ASP A 466 -9.63 -13.49 -31.24
N LEU A 467 -8.66 -13.73 -30.34
CA LEU A 467 -8.03 -12.67 -29.55
C LEU A 467 -7.20 -11.69 -30.41
N LEU A 468 -6.81 -12.08 -31.62
CA LEU A 468 -6.09 -11.21 -32.56
C LEU A 468 -7.06 -10.35 -33.39
N ARG A 469 -8.30 -10.82 -33.57
CA ARG A 469 -9.34 -10.13 -34.32
C ARG A 469 -10.72 -10.26 -33.64
N PRO A 470 -10.90 -9.68 -32.44
CA PRO A 470 -12.18 -9.76 -31.76
C PRO A 470 -13.25 -9.00 -32.55
N ASN A 471 -14.45 -9.57 -32.61
CA ASN A 471 -15.57 -8.95 -33.31
C ASN A 471 -16.13 -7.76 -32.49
N ASP A 472 -17.01 -6.95 -33.07
CA ASP A 472 -17.55 -5.76 -32.38
C ASP A 472 -18.36 -6.12 -31.12
N ASP A 473 -18.99 -7.29 -31.09
CA ASP A 473 -19.70 -7.80 -29.92
C ASP A 473 -18.72 -8.25 -28.82
N ASP A 474 -17.52 -8.73 -29.18
CA ASP A 474 -16.43 -9.05 -28.25
C ASP A 474 -15.93 -7.81 -27.52
N TRP A 475 -16.01 -6.67 -28.19
CA TRP A 475 -15.62 -5.39 -27.64
C TRP A 475 -16.66 -4.75 -26.73
N ARG A 476 -17.89 -5.26 -26.65
CA ARG A 476 -19.00 -4.58 -25.97
C ARG A 476 -18.70 -4.31 -24.49
N ASP A 477 -18.08 -5.27 -23.80
CA ASP A 477 -17.80 -5.20 -22.36
C ASP A 477 -16.34 -4.87 -22.01
N VAL A 478 -15.54 -4.50 -23.02
CA VAL A 478 -14.12 -4.19 -22.87
C VAL A 478 -13.93 -2.69 -22.70
N PRO A 479 -13.27 -2.23 -21.62
CA PRO A 479 -12.91 -0.83 -21.47
C PRO A 479 -12.14 -0.31 -22.70
N ARG A 480 -12.39 0.94 -23.12
CA ARG A 480 -11.73 1.54 -24.30
C ARG A 480 -10.20 1.42 -24.30
N TYR A 481 -9.56 1.47 -23.13
CA TYR A 481 -8.12 1.25 -22.99
C TYR A 481 -7.70 -0.16 -23.44
N GLY A 482 -8.44 -1.19 -23.04
CA GLY A 482 -8.21 -2.57 -23.47
C GLY A 482 -8.31 -2.70 -25.00
N LYS A 483 -9.29 -2.05 -25.62
CA LYS A 483 -9.42 -2.02 -27.09
C LYS A 483 -8.17 -1.43 -27.76
N ARG A 484 -7.65 -0.32 -27.24
CA ARG A 484 -6.43 0.34 -27.76
C ARG A 484 -5.19 -0.52 -27.56
N GLU A 485 -5.04 -1.19 -26.42
CA GLU A 485 -3.88 -2.07 -26.18
C GLU A 485 -3.93 -3.34 -27.04
N PHE A 486 -5.12 -3.95 -27.20
CA PHE A 486 -5.29 -5.08 -28.11
C PHE A 486 -4.96 -4.69 -29.56
N ALA A 487 -5.42 -3.51 -30.01
CA ALA A 487 -5.15 -3.00 -31.35
C ALA A 487 -3.66 -2.78 -31.64
N LYS A 488 -2.81 -2.61 -30.62
CA LYS A 488 -1.36 -2.47 -30.79
C LYS A 488 -0.67 -3.79 -31.11
N LEU A 489 -1.30 -4.95 -30.83
CA LEU A 489 -0.74 -6.29 -31.02
C LEU A 489 0.65 -6.50 -30.38
N LYS A 490 0.97 -5.76 -29.31
CA LYS A 490 2.25 -5.83 -28.58
C LYS A 490 2.19 -6.65 -27.29
N TRP A 491 1.07 -7.31 -27.05
CA TRP A 491 0.77 -8.06 -25.85
C TRP A 491 1.15 -9.54 -25.99
N LYS A 492 1.28 -10.23 -24.86
CA LYS A 492 1.58 -11.65 -24.77
C LYS A 492 0.46 -12.37 -24.02
N LEU A 493 0.28 -13.66 -24.31
CA LEU A 493 -0.67 -14.52 -23.60
C LEU A 493 -0.46 -14.58 -22.09
N LYS A 494 0.79 -14.37 -21.65
CA LYS A 494 1.17 -14.33 -20.22
C LYS A 494 0.88 -12.99 -19.54
N ASP A 495 0.44 -11.98 -20.29
CA ASP A 495 0.09 -10.71 -19.71
C ASP A 495 -1.25 -10.90 -18.96
N GLY A 496 -1.25 -10.71 -17.64
CA GLY A 496 -2.41 -11.07 -16.81
C GLY A 496 -3.73 -10.39 -17.22
N TRP A 497 -3.67 -9.21 -17.84
CA TRP A 497 -4.86 -8.52 -18.33
C TRP A 497 -5.47 -9.19 -19.59
N VAL A 498 -4.66 -9.87 -20.41
CA VAL A 498 -5.13 -10.66 -21.57
C VAL A 498 -5.82 -11.92 -21.10
N GLU A 499 -5.25 -12.62 -20.11
CA GLU A 499 -5.86 -13.78 -19.47
C GLU A 499 -7.22 -13.41 -18.85
N GLN A 500 -7.28 -12.29 -18.10
CA GLN A 500 -8.53 -11.78 -17.54
C GLN A 500 -9.59 -11.46 -18.61
N TYR A 501 -9.19 -10.84 -19.72
CA TYR A 501 -10.10 -10.57 -20.84
C TYR A 501 -10.66 -11.86 -21.43
N PHE A 502 -9.79 -12.83 -21.72
CA PHE A 502 -10.17 -14.13 -22.25
C PHE A 502 -11.19 -14.82 -21.32
N HIS A 503 -10.90 -14.94 -20.03
CA HIS A 503 -11.81 -15.58 -19.08
C HIS A 503 -13.15 -14.86 -18.98
N ARG A 504 -13.16 -13.52 -18.99
CA ARG A 504 -14.41 -12.76 -18.94
C ARG A 504 -15.27 -13.01 -20.18
N ARG A 505 -14.67 -13.04 -21.37
CA ARG A 505 -15.43 -13.32 -22.61
C ARG A 505 -15.97 -14.74 -22.66
N VAL A 506 -15.17 -15.72 -22.28
CA VAL A 506 -15.63 -17.12 -22.20
C VAL A 506 -16.73 -17.27 -21.16
N ALA A 507 -16.60 -16.64 -20.00
CA ALA A 507 -17.63 -16.67 -18.95
C ALA A 507 -18.96 -16.02 -19.41
N ASN A 508 -18.90 -14.89 -20.12
CA ASN A 508 -20.10 -14.26 -20.68
C ASN A 508 -20.78 -15.19 -21.70
N HIS A 509 -20.01 -15.83 -22.57
CA HIS A 509 -20.57 -16.78 -23.55
C HIS A 509 -21.14 -18.05 -22.88
N TRP A 510 -20.48 -18.57 -21.85
CA TRP A 510 -21.04 -19.68 -21.05
C TRP A 510 -22.32 -19.29 -20.33
N LYS A 511 -22.44 -18.05 -19.89
CA LYS A 511 -23.69 -17.53 -19.35
C LYS A 511 -24.83 -17.61 -20.39
N GLU A 512 -24.58 -17.27 -21.66
CA GLU A 512 -25.58 -17.42 -22.73
C GLU A 512 -26.05 -18.87 -22.90
N HIS A 513 -25.14 -19.85 -22.80
CA HIS A 513 -25.51 -21.27 -22.81
C HIS A 513 -26.40 -21.64 -21.63
N LEU A 514 -26.07 -21.19 -20.42
CA LEU A 514 -26.85 -21.49 -19.22
C LEU A 514 -28.22 -20.78 -19.27
N ASP A 515 -28.26 -19.54 -19.70
CA ASP A 515 -29.49 -18.77 -19.91
C ASP A 515 -30.41 -19.47 -20.94
N SER A 516 -29.85 -20.03 -22.02
CA SER A 516 -30.62 -20.82 -23.00
C SER A 516 -31.26 -22.09 -22.43
N GLN A 517 -30.68 -22.62 -21.34
CA GLN A 517 -31.20 -23.77 -20.59
C GLN A 517 -32.05 -23.34 -19.39
N SER A 518 -32.32 -22.04 -19.23
CA SER A 518 -33.01 -21.46 -18.08
C SER A 518 -32.30 -21.73 -16.74
N ILE A 519 -30.97 -21.76 -16.75
CA ILE A 519 -30.12 -21.94 -15.56
C ILE A 519 -29.48 -20.59 -15.24
N ALA A 520 -29.79 -20.05 -14.07
CA ALA A 520 -29.18 -18.83 -13.54
C ALA A 520 -27.93 -19.18 -12.69
N ILE A 521 -26.89 -18.35 -12.80
CA ILE A 521 -25.72 -18.39 -11.93
C ILE A 521 -25.88 -17.31 -10.85
N LEU A 522 -25.94 -17.72 -9.59
CA LEU A 522 -25.87 -16.84 -8.44
C LEU A 522 -24.45 -16.88 -7.87
N THR A 523 -23.76 -15.74 -7.90
CA THR A 523 -22.45 -15.59 -7.29
C THR A 523 -22.64 -14.95 -5.92
N ASN A 524 -22.58 -15.76 -4.85
CA ASN A 524 -22.46 -15.25 -3.49
C ASN A 524 -20.97 -15.28 -3.10
N GLU A 525 -20.53 -14.45 -2.15
CA GLU A 525 -19.15 -13.99 -1.95
C GLU A 525 -18.05 -15.07 -2.06
N ASP A 526 -18.32 -16.33 -1.72
CA ASP A 526 -17.39 -17.46 -1.89
C ASP A 526 -17.98 -18.69 -2.65
N LEU A 527 -19.23 -18.64 -3.11
CA LEU A 527 -19.92 -19.81 -3.69
C LEU A 527 -20.67 -19.46 -4.98
N VAL A 528 -20.33 -20.17 -6.05
CA VAL A 528 -21.10 -20.19 -7.29
C VAL A 528 -22.23 -21.21 -7.13
N LYS A 529 -23.47 -20.72 -7.07
CA LYS A 529 -24.66 -21.56 -7.01
C LYS A 529 -25.38 -21.51 -8.36
N PHE A 530 -25.80 -22.68 -8.84
CA PHE A 530 -26.65 -22.78 -10.02
C PHE A 530 -28.09 -23.02 -9.57
N GLU A 531 -29.01 -22.22 -10.09
CA GLU A 531 -30.44 -22.33 -9.83
C GLU A 531 -31.21 -22.25 -11.14
N TRP A 532 -32.46 -22.71 -11.14
CA TRP A 532 -33.34 -22.47 -12.26
C TRP A 532 -33.72 -20.99 -12.29
N ALA A 533 -33.71 -20.36 -13.46
CA ALA A 533 -34.12 -18.97 -13.62
C ALA A 533 -35.58 -18.78 -13.15
N GLU A 534 -35.83 -17.73 -12.37
CA GLU A 534 -37.17 -17.42 -11.87
C GLU A 534 -38.15 -17.20 -13.04
N GLY A 535 -39.32 -17.83 -12.97
CA GLY A 535 -40.35 -17.72 -14.01
C GLY A 535 -40.31 -18.79 -15.10
N THR A 536 -39.30 -19.67 -15.10
CA THR A 536 -39.39 -20.90 -15.90
C THR A 536 -40.53 -21.74 -15.32
N PRO A 537 -41.59 -22.10 -16.07
CA PRO A 537 -42.62 -22.99 -15.56
C PRO A 537 -41.91 -24.28 -15.16
N GLN A 538 -41.73 -24.49 -13.85
CA GLN A 538 -41.24 -25.76 -13.33
C GLN A 538 -42.07 -26.80 -14.05
N HIS A 539 -41.43 -27.62 -14.89
CA HIS A 539 -42.08 -28.78 -15.48
C HIS A 539 -42.76 -29.46 -14.30
N SER A 540 -44.08 -29.31 -14.26
CA SER A 540 -44.92 -29.69 -13.14
C SER A 540 -44.43 -31.06 -12.74
N ARG A 541 -43.91 -31.20 -11.51
CA ARG A 541 -43.57 -32.50 -10.94
C ARG A 541 -44.73 -33.42 -11.28
N ALA A 542 -44.58 -34.23 -12.32
CA ALA A 542 -45.57 -35.20 -12.70
C ALA A 542 -45.61 -36.10 -11.48
N ARG A 543 -46.65 -35.91 -10.67
CA ARG A 543 -46.87 -36.61 -9.42
C ARG A 543 -47.06 -38.05 -9.84
N ILE A 544 -45.98 -38.81 -9.90
CA ILE A 544 -46.01 -40.26 -10.07
C ILE A 544 -46.75 -40.74 -8.83
N ARG A 545 -48.08 -40.89 -8.95
CA ARG A 545 -48.90 -41.65 -8.02
C ARG A 545 -48.43 -43.08 -8.15
N SER A 546 -47.48 -43.47 -7.31
CA SER A 546 -47.26 -44.87 -6.99
C SER A 546 -48.55 -45.41 -6.36
N GLN A 547 -49.35 -46.11 -7.17
CA GLN A 547 -50.36 -47.03 -6.67
C GLN A 547 -49.64 -48.18 -5.98
N THR A 548 -49.37 -48.03 -4.69
CA THR A 548 -49.04 -49.16 -3.82
C THR A 548 -50.38 -49.77 -3.40
N GLN A 549 -50.81 -50.83 -4.09
CA GLN A 549 -51.89 -51.67 -3.58
C GLN A 549 -51.41 -52.34 -2.29
N ILE A 550 -52.04 -51.97 -1.18
CA ILE A 550 -51.88 -52.64 0.10
C ILE A 550 -52.72 -53.93 0.01
N VAL A 551 -52.05 -55.06 -0.15
CA VAL A 551 -52.65 -56.38 0.06
C VAL A 551 -52.82 -56.56 1.57
N LYS A 552 -54.07 -56.72 1.99
CA LYS A 552 -54.48 -57.00 3.37
C LYS A 552 -54.28 -58.51 3.61
N PRO A 553 -53.61 -58.96 4.68
CA PRO A 553 -53.58 -60.38 5.00
C PRO A 553 -54.91 -60.78 5.64
N GLU A 554 -55.52 -61.83 5.08
CA GLU A 554 -56.63 -62.57 5.68
C GLU A 554 -56.16 -63.23 6.99
N GLN A 555 -56.95 -63.04 8.05
CA GLN A 555 -56.97 -63.96 9.19
C GLN A 555 -58.25 -64.77 9.06
N ASP A 556 -58.09 -66.04 8.74
CA ASP A 556 -59.12 -67.06 8.91
C ASP A 556 -59.13 -67.60 10.34
N HIS A 557 -60.31 -68.08 10.71
CA HIS A 557 -60.74 -68.69 11.96
C HIS A 557 -59.91 -69.87 12.46
#